data_AF-A0A507FBK9-F1
#
_entry.id   AF-A0A507FBK9-F1
#
_cell.length_a   1.000
_cell.length_b   1.000
_cell.length_c   1.000
_cell.angle_alpha   90.00
_cell.angle_beta   90.00
_cell.angle_gamma   90.00
#
_symmetry.space_group_name_H-M   'P 1'
#
loop_
_entity.id
_entity.type
_entity.pdbx_description
1 polymer ?
#
loop_
_entity_poly.entity_id
_entity_poly.type
_entity_poly.pdbx_seq_one_letter_code
_entity_poly.pdbx_strand_id
1 'polypeptide(L)'
;MDGGDREAARLWRVFRTVNEMVRDRGYVVAQRDVEIPLDEFRMNYVKGGVVDRHTMTFLVTMEDRPSDSLLVFFAEDESVGIKPIKKIAERMATQNIFKAIVVIPKTMTPSAKKVIQEMAPKYNIDHFAESELLVNITKHVLVPEHEVLSDSEKKTLLERYRLKEAQLPRIHPTDPIAKYYGMKRGQVVKIIRPSETAGNTTAYKLYETFDQHITAVFHLQMSSTNQNNGAKKIIGLEEWERKLAEVKVSKQDLNKLIMNYLVIEGYKDAAEKFSRESGLQPGIDLASIEDRMNIRNAIQSGDIEDAIERVNDLDPEILDTNPKLYFHLQQQRLIEFIRDGRVGEAIEFAQEELAPRGEENPEFLEELERTMALLAFEDTSVSPVGYLLDHAQRQKTASELNAAILTAQCQEKDPKLPSLLKMLVWAQNQLEEKTLFPKIRNLVTAELEAPAPSG
;
A
#
# COMPACT_ATOMS: atom_id res chain seq x y z
N MET A 1 14.78 -26.35 -23.54
CA MET A 1 14.04 -25.28 -24.23
C MET A 1 14.99 -24.13 -24.47
N ASP A 2 15.21 -23.80 -25.73
CA ASP A 2 16.03 -22.68 -26.19
C ASP A 2 15.55 -21.36 -25.55
N GLY A 3 16.44 -20.38 -25.36
CA GLY A 3 16.14 -19.11 -24.71
C GLY A 3 14.99 -18.35 -25.39
N GLY A 4 14.97 -18.36 -26.73
CA GLY A 4 13.91 -17.73 -27.54
C GLY A 4 12.53 -18.40 -27.38
N ASP A 5 12.51 -19.70 -27.10
CA ASP A 5 11.25 -20.44 -26.94
C ASP A 5 10.54 -20.08 -25.63
N ARG A 6 11.32 -19.84 -24.57
CA ARG A 6 10.81 -19.34 -23.28
C ARG A 6 10.32 -17.90 -23.39
N GLU A 7 11.02 -17.06 -24.14
CA GLU A 7 10.60 -15.67 -24.40
C GLU A 7 9.28 -15.60 -25.17
N ALA A 8 9.12 -16.42 -26.22
CA ALA A 8 7.89 -16.49 -27.00
C ALA A 8 6.69 -16.92 -26.15
N ALA A 9 6.85 -17.96 -25.32
CA ALA A 9 5.79 -18.41 -24.40
C ALA A 9 5.42 -17.34 -23.36
N ARG A 10 6.43 -16.59 -22.86
CA ARG A 10 6.21 -15.49 -21.92
C ARG A 10 5.41 -14.35 -22.57
N LEU A 11 5.85 -13.88 -23.73
CA LEU A 11 5.20 -12.78 -24.47
C LEU A 11 3.81 -13.15 -24.98
N TRP A 12 3.59 -14.42 -25.31
CA TRP A 12 2.25 -14.93 -25.63
C TRP A 12 1.26 -14.73 -24.47
N ARG A 13 1.66 -15.05 -23.23
CA ARG A 13 0.81 -14.82 -22.04
C ARG A 13 0.53 -13.34 -21.84
N VAL A 14 1.57 -12.51 -21.93
CA VAL A 14 1.43 -11.05 -21.84
C VAL A 14 0.47 -10.52 -22.90
N PHE A 15 0.64 -10.94 -24.15
CA PHE A 15 -0.21 -10.51 -25.26
C PHE A 15 -1.67 -10.88 -25.04
N ARG A 16 -1.93 -12.09 -24.55
CA ARG A 16 -3.28 -12.52 -24.17
C ARG A 16 -3.87 -11.66 -23.06
N THR A 17 -3.15 -11.45 -21.96
CA THR A 17 -3.59 -10.60 -20.84
C THR A 17 -3.89 -9.17 -21.31
N VAL A 18 -3.07 -8.62 -22.21
CA VAL A 18 -3.28 -7.27 -22.76
C VAL A 18 -4.55 -7.21 -23.62
N ASN A 19 -4.80 -8.20 -24.48
CA ASN A 19 -6.04 -8.26 -25.27
C ASN A 19 -7.28 -8.42 -24.38
N GLU A 20 -7.19 -9.22 -23.32
CA GLU A 20 -8.25 -9.35 -22.31
C GLU A 20 -8.51 -8.02 -21.60
N MET A 21 -7.46 -7.35 -21.11
CA MET A 21 -7.56 -6.03 -20.46
C MET A 21 -8.18 -4.97 -21.38
N VAL A 22 -7.77 -4.95 -22.64
CA VAL A 22 -8.29 -4.00 -23.63
C VAL A 22 -9.78 -4.25 -23.88
N ARG A 23 -10.19 -5.52 -23.99
CA ARG A 23 -11.60 -5.90 -24.12
C ARG A 23 -12.41 -5.50 -22.88
N ASP A 24 -11.90 -5.78 -21.68
CA ASP A 24 -12.56 -5.46 -20.41
C ASP A 24 -12.71 -3.94 -20.19
N ARG A 25 -11.88 -3.12 -20.85
CA ARG A 25 -12.00 -1.65 -20.90
C ARG A 25 -13.07 -1.15 -21.91
N GLY A 26 -13.77 -2.04 -22.60
CA GLY A 26 -14.83 -1.71 -23.57
C GLY A 26 -14.32 -1.40 -24.98
N TYR A 27 -13.12 -1.87 -25.33
CA TYR A 27 -12.59 -1.77 -26.70
C TYR A 27 -12.89 -3.04 -27.51
N VAL A 28 -13.11 -2.85 -28.81
CA VAL A 28 -13.40 -3.95 -29.72
C VAL A 28 -12.11 -4.74 -29.98
N VAL A 29 -12.08 -5.98 -29.51
CA VAL A 29 -11.00 -6.95 -29.73
C VAL A 29 -11.61 -8.25 -30.25
N ALA A 30 -11.04 -8.84 -31.31
CA ALA A 30 -11.58 -10.09 -31.84
C ALA A 30 -11.28 -11.27 -30.88
N GLN A 31 -12.25 -12.17 -30.71
CA GLN A 31 -12.09 -13.34 -29.82
C GLN A 31 -10.85 -14.18 -30.17
N ARG A 32 -10.55 -14.32 -31.46
CA ARG A 32 -9.36 -15.03 -31.95
C ARG A 32 -8.04 -14.44 -31.43
N ASP A 33 -7.99 -13.13 -31.20
CA ASP A 33 -6.77 -12.45 -30.74
C ASP A 33 -6.60 -12.62 -29.21
N VAL A 34 -7.71 -12.79 -28.49
CA VAL A 34 -7.73 -13.11 -27.05
C VAL A 34 -7.36 -14.58 -26.80
N GLU A 35 -7.84 -15.49 -27.63
CA GLU A 35 -7.65 -16.93 -27.47
C GLU A 35 -6.60 -17.53 -28.41
N ILE A 36 -5.73 -16.68 -28.96
CA ILE A 36 -4.70 -17.10 -29.92
C ILE A 36 -3.86 -18.26 -29.33
N PRO A 37 -3.78 -19.42 -30.01
CA PRO A 37 -2.91 -20.52 -29.58
C PRO A 37 -1.43 -20.13 -29.64
N LEU A 38 -0.60 -20.73 -28.79
CA LEU A 38 0.84 -20.43 -28.76
C LEU A 38 1.53 -20.68 -30.11
N ASP A 39 1.13 -21.72 -30.83
CA ASP A 39 1.73 -22.05 -32.13
C ASP A 39 1.36 -21.01 -33.20
N GLU A 40 0.11 -20.51 -33.19
CA GLU A 40 -0.31 -19.44 -34.08
C GLU A 40 0.37 -18.11 -33.73
N PHE A 41 0.52 -17.82 -32.43
CA PHE A 41 1.30 -16.67 -31.98
C PHE A 41 2.74 -16.72 -32.48
N ARG A 42 3.38 -17.89 -32.42
CA ARG A 42 4.73 -18.09 -32.96
C ARG A 42 4.77 -17.83 -34.46
N MET A 43 3.82 -18.35 -35.23
CA MET A 43 3.76 -18.14 -36.68
C MET A 43 3.59 -16.66 -37.04
N ASN A 44 2.81 -15.91 -36.27
CA ASN A 44 2.48 -14.52 -36.57
C ASN A 44 3.57 -13.53 -36.13
N TYR A 45 4.23 -13.80 -34.99
CA TYR A 45 5.07 -12.81 -34.30
C TYR A 45 6.52 -13.25 -34.08
N VAL A 46 6.90 -14.50 -34.34
CA VAL A 46 8.30 -14.96 -34.20
C VAL A 46 8.97 -15.03 -35.58
N LYS A 47 10.06 -14.27 -35.74
CA LYS A 47 10.87 -14.29 -36.96
C LYS A 47 12.33 -14.59 -36.60
N GLY A 48 12.91 -15.60 -37.24
CA GLY A 48 14.32 -15.97 -36.98
C GLY A 48 14.61 -16.40 -35.53
N GLY A 49 13.61 -16.92 -34.82
CA GLY A 49 13.76 -17.37 -33.42
C GLY A 49 13.60 -16.27 -32.36
N VAL A 50 13.30 -15.02 -32.77
CA VAL A 50 13.10 -13.88 -31.86
C VAL A 50 11.70 -13.30 -32.08
N VAL A 51 11.06 -12.84 -31.00
CA VAL A 51 9.73 -12.22 -31.06
C VAL A 51 9.84 -10.78 -31.58
N ASP A 52 9.13 -10.48 -32.67
CA ASP A 52 9.03 -9.17 -33.29
C ASP A 52 7.96 -8.32 -32.59
N ARG A 53 8.37 -7.62 -31.53
CA ARG A 53 7.49 -6.78 -30.70
C ARG A 53 6.83 -5.63 -31.48
N HIS A 54 7.44 -5.16 -32.57
CA HIS A 54 6.84 -4.13 -33.41
C HIS A 54 5.53 -4.62 -34.04
N THR A 55 5.51 -5.87 -34.50
CA THR A 55 4.31 -6.47 -35.10
C THR A 55 3.21 -6.77 -34.10
N MET A 56 3.53 -6.84 -32.80
CA MET A 56 2.55 -6.99 -31.72
C MET A 56 1.84 -5.66 -31.37
N THR A 57 2.29 -4.52 -31.91
CA THR A 57 1.67 -3.21 -31.65
C THR A 57 0.41 -3.05 -32.50
N PHE A 58 -0.73 -2.77 -31.87
CA PHE A 58 -2.03 -2.66 -32.55
C PHE A 58 -2.85 -1.47 -32.07
N LEU A 59 -3.86 -1.11 -32.86
CA LEU A 59 -4.80 -0.01 -32.59
C LEU A 59 -6.21 -0.60 -32.48
N VAL A 60 -6.94 -0.20 -31.46
CA VAL A 60 -8.35 -0.58 -31.26
C VAL A 60 -9.23 0.65 -31.08
N THR A 61 -10.52 0.47 -31.32
CA THR A 61 -11.56 1.49 -31.13
C THR A 61 -12.55 1.05 -30.06
N MET A 62 -13.09 2.01 -29.31
CA MET A 62 -14.11 1.75 -28.30
C MET A 62 -15.41 1.28 -28.97
N GLU A 63 -16.12 0.34 -28.35
CA GLU A 63 -17.35 -0.25 -28.91
C GLU A 63 -18.46 0.80 -29.07
N ASP A 64 -18.74 1.57 -28.01
CA ASP A 64 -19.79 2.59 -28.01
C ASP A 64 -19.40 3.88 -28.75
N ARG A 65 -18.09 4.12 -28.91
CA ARG A 65 -17.53 5.38 -29.44
C ARG A 65 -16.35 5.11 -30.37
N PRO A 66 -16.59 4.88 -31.67
CA PRO A 66 -15.51 4.58 -32.62
C PRO A 66 -14.45 5.69 -32.77
N SER A 67 -14.79 6.94 -32.41
CA SER A 67 -13.83 8.05 -32.37
C SER A 67 -12.77 7.91 -31.26
N ASP A 68 -13.07 7.14 -30.21
CA ASP A 68 -12.17 6.87 -29.10
C ASP A 68 -11.29 5.67 -29.45
N SER A 69 -10.07 5.96 -29.92
CA SER A 69 -9.07 4.94 -30.23
C SER A 69 -8.03 4.77 -29.11
N LEU A 70 -7.50 3.56 -28.96
CA LEU A 70 -6.44 3.19 -28.02
C LEU A 70 -5.30 2.50 -28.76
N LEU A 71 -4.09 3.05 -28.64
CA LEU A 71 -2.87 2.46 -29.19
C LEU A 71 -2.19 1.56 -28.15
N VAL A 72 -2.00 0.29 -28.46
CA VAL A 72 -1.23 -0.65 -27.63
C VAL A 72 0.15 -0.83 -28.26
N PHE A 73 1.20 -0.45 -27.54
CA PHE A 73 2.57 -0.45 -28.01
C PHE A 73 3.46 -1.38 -27.18
N PHE A 74 4.17 -2.29 -27.83
CA PHE A 74 5.14 -3.19 -27.21
C PHE A 74 6.56 -2.64 -27.46
N ALA A 75 7.27 -2.30 -26.38
CA ALA A 75 8.60 -1.72 -26.47
C ALA A 75 9.69 -2.79 -26.67
N GLU A 76 10.63 -2.54 -27.57
CA GLU A 76 11.75 -3.45 -27.86
C GLU A 76 12.88 -3.37 -26.82
N ASP A 77 13.17 -2.17 -26.32
CA ASP A 77 14.26 -1.93 -25.37
C ASP A 77 13.91 -2.49 -23.98
N GLU A 78 14.85 -3.23 -23.35
CA GLU A 78 14.65 -3.75 -21.99
C GLU A 78 14.31 -2.64 -20.97
N SER A 79 15.00 -1.50 -21.13
CA SER A 79 14.77 -0.28 -20.35
C SER A 79 14.34 0.84 -21.29
N VAL A 80 13.07 1.25 -21.19
CA VAL A 80 12.49 2.24 -22.10
C VAL A 80 12.95 3.66 -21.76
N GLY A 81 13.64 4.28 -22.72
CA GLY A 81 14.12 5.66 -22.67
C GLY A 81 13.12 6.67 -23.24
N ILE A 82 13.56 7.93 -23.38
CA ILE A 82 12.73 9.03 -23.91
C ILE A 82 12.40 8.83 -25.41
N LYS A 83 13.33 8.26 -26.19
CA LYS A 83 13.21 8.14 -27.65
C LYS A 83 12.00 7.29 -28.10
N PRO A 84 11.75 6.08 -27.54
CA PRO A 84 10.53 5.33 -27.82
C PRO A 84 9.25 6.10 -27.47
N ILE A 85 9.21 6.78 -26.32
CA ILE A 85 8.04 7.55 -25.87
C ILE A 85 7.72 8.70 -26.83
N LYS A 86 8.75 9.43 -27.32
CA LYS A 86 8.56 10.48 -28.33
C LYS A 86 8.02 9.93 -29.65
N LYS A 87 8.53 8.79 -30.12
CA LYS A 87 8.03 8.11 -31.32
C LYS A 87 6.55 7.73 -31.19
N ILE A 88 6.13 7.28 -30.01
CA ILE A 88 4.72 6.98 -29.71
C ILE A 88 3.90 8.28 -29.73
N ALA A 89 4.36 9.35 -29.08
CA ALA A 89 3.67 10.63 -29.05
C ALA A 89 3.51 11.26 -30.44
N GLU A 90 4.52 11.15 -31.31
CA GLU A 90 4.44 11.55 -32.72
C GLU A 90 3.38 10.75 -33.47
N ARG A 91 3.37 9.43 -33.33
CA ARG A 91 2.35 8.56 -33.94
C ARG A 91 0.95 8.90 -33.44
N MET A 92 0.79 9.12 -32.14
CA MET A 92 -0.48 9.55 -31.52
C MET A 92 -0.94 10.89 -32.09
N ALA A 93 -0.04 11.85 -32.27
CA ALA A 93 -0.36 13.14 -32.86
C ALA A 93 -0.79 13.02 -34.34
N THR A 94 -0.05 12.25 -35.15
CA THR A 94 -0.36 12.05 -36.57
C THR A 94 -1.70 11.33 -36.79
N GLN A 95 -2.02 10.37 -35.93
CA GLN A 95 -3.23 9.55 -36.04
C GLN A 95 -4.40 10.09 -35.19
N ASN A 96 -4.21 11.24 -34.54
CA ASN A 96 -5.19 11.86 -33.64
C ASN A 96 -5.71 10.92 -32.54
N ILE A 97 -4.78 10.18 -31.91
CA ILE A 97 -5.05 9.22 -30.83
C ILE A 97 -4.72 9.88 -29.50
N PHE A 98 -5.62 9.77 -28.52
CA PHE A 98 -5.45 10.38 -27.20
C PHE A 98 -5.11 9.39 -26.08
N LYS A 99 -5.23 8.08 -26.32
CA LYS A 99 -5.02 7.03 -25.33
C LYS A 99 -4.00 6.01 -25.83
N ALA A 100 -3.07 5.61 -24.96
CA ALA A 100 -2.12 4.54 -25.27
C ALA A 100 -1.81 3.67 -24.05
N ILE A 101 -1.48 2.40 -24.30
CA ILE A 101 -0.88 1.47 -23.33
C ILE A 101 0.50 1.09 -23.85
N VAL A 102 1.52 1.23 -23.01
CA VAL A 102 2.92 0.89 -23.31
C VAL A 102 3.33 -0.32 -22.47
N VAL A 103 3.59 -1.44 -23.14
CA VAL A 103 4.11 -2.67 -22.52
C VAL A 103 5.64 -2.61 -22.56
N ILE A 104 6.27 -2.67 -21.38
CA ILE A 104 7.72 -2.53 -21.21
C ILE A 104 8.36 -3.86 -20.73
N PRO A 105 9.50 -4.31 -21.27
CA PRO A 105 10.07 -5.61 -20.88
C PRO A 105 10.52 -5.70 -19.42
N LYS A 106 11.23 -4.69 -18.90
CA LYS A 106 11.65 -4.62 -17.49
C LYS A 106 11.24 -3.31 -16.83
N THR A 107 11.89 -2.21 -17.24
CA THR A 107 11.77 -0.93 -16.53
C THR A 107 11.66 0.24 -17.50
N MET A 108 11.23 1.39 -16.96
CA MET A 108 11.19 2.64 -17.69
C MET A 108 12.01 3.69 -16.94
N THR A 109 12.85 4.40 -17.68
CA THR A 109 13.73 5.43 -17.12
C THR A 109 12.92 6.56 -16.46
N PRO A 110 13.39 7.14 -15.34
CA PRO A 110 12.71 8.27 -14.69
C PRO A 110 12.44 9.45 -15.64
N SER A 111 13.37 9.72 -16.56
CA SER A 111 13.21 10.78 -17.56
C SER A 111 12.07 10.49 -18.55
N ALA A 112 11.88 9.23 -18.95
CA ALA A 112 10.74 8.84 -19.79
C ALA A 112 9.41 8.95 -19.02
N LYS A 113 9.38 8.55 -17.74
CA LYS A 113 8.22 8.75 -16.85
C LYS A 113 7.82 10.22 -16.75
N LYS A 114 8.80 11.11 -16.58
CA LYS A 114 8.57 12.57 -16.53
C LYS A 114 7.96 13.11 -17.83
N VAL A 115 8.43 12.65 -18.98
CA VAL A 115 7.87 13.05 -20.28
C VAL A 115 6.41 12.60 -20.43
N ILE A 116 6.06 11.40 -19.96
CA ILE A 116 4.65 10.94 -19.92
C ILE A 116 3.80 11.86 -19.03
N GLN A 117 4.30 12.24 -17.85
CA GLN A 117 3.60 13.14 -16.94
C GLN A 117 3.38 14.54 -17.56
N GLU A 118 4.38 15.09 -18.25
CA GLU A 118 4.26 16.37 -18.96
C GLU A 118 3.22 16.32 -20.10
N MET A 119 3.02 15.14 -20.71
CA MET A 119 2.03 14.91 -21.77
C MET A 119 0.62 14.57 -21.24
N ALA A 120 0.49 14.23 -19.95
CA ALA A 120 -0.77 13.80 -19.32
C ALA A 120 -1.99 14.73 -19.55
N PRO A 121 -1.84 16.08 -19.64
CA PRO A 121 -2.97 16.96 -19.92
C PRO A 121 -3.62 16.72 -21.30
N LYS A 122 -2.85 16.19 -22.27
CA LYS A 122 -3.31 15.98 -23.65
C LYS A 122 -3.47 14.49 -23.99
N TYR A 123 -2.56 13.65 -23.50
CA TYR A 123 -2.50 12.22 -23.84
C TYR A 123 -2.56 11.37 -22.57
N ASN A 124 -3.40 10.35 -22.59
CA ASN A 124 -3.48 9.36 -21.52
C ASN A 124 -2.62 8.14 -21.87
N ILE A 125 -1.44 8.04 -21.28
CA ILE A 125 -0.49 6.96 -21.56
C ILE A 125 -0.29 6.11 -20.31
N ASP A 126 -0.86 4.93 -20.32
CA ASP A 126 -0.64 3.91 -19.28
C ASP A 126 0.60 3.08 -19.64
N HIS A 127 1.29 2.54 -18.63
CA HIS A 127 2.42 1.64 -18.86
C HIS A 127 2.42 0.46 -17.89
N PHE A 128 2.85 -0.69 -18.38
CA PHE A 128 2.88 -1.96 -17.65
C PHE A 128 4.15 -2.71 -17.96
N ALA A 129 4.80 -3.26 -16.92
CA ALA A 129 5.90 -4.18 -17.13
C ALA A 129 5.36 -5.54 -17.62
N GLU A 130 6.12 -6.24 -18.47
CA GLU A 130 5.77 -7.59 -18.93
C GLU A 130 5.50 -8.52 -17.73
N SER A 131 6.27 -8.37 -16.65
CA SER A 131 6.10 -9.14 -15.41
C SER A 131 4.72 -8.94 -14.74
N GLU A 132 4.15 -7.73 -14.81
CA GLU A 132 2.83 -7.41 -14.25
C GLU A 132 1.69 -8.03 -15.07
N LEU A 133 1.95 -8.38 -16.33
CA LEU A 133 0.95 -8.87 -17.28
C LEU A 133 1.05 -10.38 -17.56
N LEU A 134 1.99 -11.08 -16.92
CA LEU A 134 2.14 -12.53 -17.07
C LEU A 134 0.91 -13.32 -16.65
N VAL A 135 0.19 -12.80 -15.66
CA VAL A 135 -1.02 -13.40 -15.10
C VAL A 135 -2.10 -12.32 -15.05
N ASN A 136 -3.27 -12.63 -15.61
CA ASN A 136 -4.40 -11.73 -15.50
C ASN A 136 -5.00 -11.80 -14.08
N ILE A 137 -4.74 -10.77 -13.29
CA ILE A 137 -5.19 -10.67 -11.89
C ILE A 137 -6.71 -10.71 -11.74
N THR A 138 -7.49 -10.30 -12.74
CA THR A 138 -8.96 -10.27 -12.66
C THR A 138 -9.58 -11.66 -12.64
N LYS A 139 -8.82 -12.69 -13.06
CA LYS A 139 -9.27 -14.08 -13.07
C LYS A 139 -8.93 -14.83 -11.78
N HIS A 140 -8.26 -14.18 -10.84
CA HIS A 140 -7.90 -14.79 -9.57
C HIS A 140 -9.15 -14.99 -8.70
N VAL A 141 -9.26 -16.13 -8.01
CA VAL A 141 -10.44 -16.50 -7.20
C VAL A 141 -10.79 -15.47 -6.12
N LEU A 142 -9.78 -14.83 -5.52
CA LEU A 142 -9.96 -13.80 -4.49
C LEU A 142 -10.32 -12.42 -5.06
N VAL A 143 -10.27 -12.23 -6.38
CA VAL A 143 -10.54 -10.93 -7.01
C VAL A 143 -12.00 -10.92 -7.47
N PRO A 144 -12.88 -10.11 -6.86
CA PRO A 144 -14.27 -10.02 -7.27
C PRO A 144 -14.43 -9.33 -8.62
N GLU A 145 -15.63 -9.38 -9.18
CA GLU A 145 -15.93 -8.68 -10.44
C GLU A 145 -15.98 -7.17 -10.22
N HIS A 146 -15.34 -6.43 -11.14
CA HIS A 146 -15.26 -4.97 -11.11
C HIS A 146 -15.82 -4.38 -12.40
N GLU A 147 -16.67 -3.36 -12.27
CA GLU A 147 -17.31 -2.67 -13.39
C GLU A 147 -17.16 -1.16 -13.19
N VAL A 148 -16.45 -0.48 -14.09
CA VAL A 148 -16.28 0.98 -14.01
C VAL A 148 -17.54 1.65 -14.52
N LEU A 149 -18.16 2.47 -13.67
CA LEU A 149 -19.42 3.15 -13.99
C LEU A 149 -19.20 4.32 -14.95
N SER A 150 -20.13 4.49 -15.89
CA SER A 150 -20.26 5.71 -16.69
C SER A 150 -20.68 6.91 -15.84
N ASP A 151 -20.47 8.13 -16.36
CA ASP A 151 -20.84 9.36 -15.65
C ASP A 151 -22.36 9.43 -15.36
N SER A 152 -23.19 8.89 -16.26
CA SER A 152 -24.64 8.77 -16.06
C SER A 152 -24.98 7.78 -14.95
N GLU A 153 -24.36 6.62 -14.91
CA GLU A 153 -24.61 5.61 -13.88
C GLU A 153 -24.12 6.06 -12.52
N LYS A 154 -22.97 6.73 -12.46
CA LYS A 154 -22.46 7.39 -11.26
C LYS A 154 -23.48 8.40 -10.74
N LYS A 155 -24.05 9.24 -11.61
CA LYS A 155 -25.07 10.22 -11.21
C LYS A 155 -26.31 9.53 -10.64
N THR A 156 -26.83 8.52 -11.34
CA THR A 156 -27.98 7.72 -10.87
C THR A 156 -27.69 7.05 -9.52
N LEU A 157 -26.47 6.54 -9.31
CA LEU A 157 -26.05 5.94 -8.05
C LEU A 157 -26.11 6.96 -6.89
N LEU A 158 -25.50 8.13 -7.07
CA LEU A 158 -25.47 9.19 -6.05
C LEU A 158 -26.88 9.70 -5.71
N GLU A 159 -27.74 9.84 -6.72
CA GLU A 159 -29.14 10.23 -6.52
C GLU A 159 -29.94 9.14 -5.79
N ARG A 160 -29.80 7.87 -6.20
CA ARG A 160 -30.52 6.73 -5.61
C ARG A 160 -30.22 6.56 -4.13
N TYR A 161 -28.95 6.69 -3.73
CA TYR A 161 -28.52 6.56 -2.35
C TYR A 161 -28.46 7.89 -1.58
N ARG A 162 -28.75 9.02 -2.24
CA ARG A 162 -28.65 10.38 -1.69
C ARG A 162 -27.27 10.67 -1.08
N LEU A 163 -26.22 10.23 -1.76
CA LEU A 163 -24.83 10.37 -1.32
C LEU A 163 -24.13 11.49 -2.06
N LYS A 164 -23.16 12.12 -1.38
CA LYS A 164 -22.13 12.96 -2.02
C LYS A 164 -20.94 12.08 -2.40
N GLU A 165 -20.21 12.47 -3.45
CA GLU A 165 -19.01 11.72 -3.90
C GLU A 165 -18.01 11.48 -2.77
N ALA A 166 -17.81 12.48 -1.90
CA ALA A 166 -16.89 12.41 -0.76
C ALA A 166 -17.26 11.34 0.29
N GLN A 167 -18.48 10.80 0.26
CA GLN A 167 -18.94 9.76 1.19
C GLN A 167 -18.67 8.34 0.68
N LEU A 168 -18.25 8.17 -0.57
CA LEU A 168 -17.91 6.87 -1.11
C LEU A 168 -16.55 6.39 -0.58
N PRO A 169 -16.43 5.11 -0.19
CA PRO A 169 -15.13 4.51 0.11
C PRO A 169 -14.17 4.65 -1.07
N ARG A 170 -12.87 4.77 -0.81
CA ARG A 170 -11.86 5.06 -1.84
C ARG A 170 -11.13 3.80 -2.31
N ILE A 171 -10.75 3.77 -3.58
CA ILE A 171 -9.76 2.82 -4.14
C ILE A 171 -8.46 3.58 -4.41
N HIS A 172 -7.33 2.99 -4.03
CA HIS A 172 -6.03 3.65 -4.10
C HIS A 172 -5.48 3.64 -5.54
N PRO A 173 -4.73 4.66 -6.00
CA PRO A 173 -4.16 4.70 -7.35
C PRO A 173 -3.18 3.57 -7.68
N THR A 174 -2.51 3.03 -6.67
CA THR A 174 -1.58 1.89 -6.83
C THR A 174 -2.29 0.54 -6.80
N ASP A 175 -3.62 0.51 -6.62
CA ASP A 175 -4.39 -0.72 -6.66
C ASP A 175 -4.24 -1.37 -8.06
N PRO A 176 -3.82 -2.64 -8.15
CA PRO A 176 -3.63 -3.33 -9.43
C PRO A 176 -4.88 -3.32 -10.31
N ILE A 177 -6.07 -3.39 -9.72
CA ILE A 177 -7.34 -3.36 -10.48
C ILE A 177 -7.63 -1.95 -10.99
N ALA A 178 -7.34 -0.92 -10.20
CA ALA A 178 -7.48 0.45 -10.66
C ALA A 178 -6.53 0.75 -11.83
N LYS A 179 -5.30 0.22 -11.78
CA LYS A 179 -4.33 0.27 -12.88
C LYS A 179 -4.83 -0.53 -14.09
N TYR A 180 -5.34 -1.74 -13.89
CA TYR A 180 -5.88 -2.62 -14.95
C TYR A 180 -6.97 -1.94 -15.77
N TYR A 181 -7.95 -1.28 -15.12
CA TYR A 181 -9.01 -0.55 -15.81
C TYR A 181 -8.61 0.87 -16.27
N GLY A 182 -7.41 1.35 -15.91
CA GLY A 182 -6.96 2.70 -16.27
C GLY A 182 -7.84 3.79 -15.64
N MET A 183 -8.25 3.59 -14.38
CA MET A 183 -9.18 4.47 -13.69
C MET A 183 -8.63 5.89 -13.56
N LYS A 184 -9.51 6.88 -13.71
CA LYS A 184 -9.23 8.31 -13.59
C LYS A 184 -9.93 8.92 -12.39
N ARG A 185 -9.34 9.99 -11.84
CA ARG A 185 -9.85 10.70 -10.67
C ARG A 185 -11.34 11.03 -10.85
N GLY A 186 -12.14 10.65 -9.87
CA GLY A 186 -13.58 10.89 -9.85
C GLY A 186 -14.42 9.75 -10.44
N GLN A 187 -13.82 8.74 -11.08
CA GLN A 187 -14.56 7.56 -11.54
C GLN A 187 -14.94 6.65 -10.37
N VAL A 188 -16.06 5.94 -10.51
CA VAL A 188 -16.55 5.01 -9.49
C VAL A 188 -16.52 3.60 -10.08
N VAL A 189 -16.00 2.65 -9.31
CA VAL A 189 -16.05 1.23 -9.64
C VAL A 189 -17.10 0.54 -8.78
N LYS A 190 -17.94 -0.26 -9.43
CA LYS A 190 -18.88 -1.19 -8.80
C LYS A 190 -18.17 -2.53 -8.64
N ILE A 191 -18.28 -3.11 -7.45
CA ILE A 191 -17.61 -4.35 -7.06
C ILE A 191 -18.70 -5.35 -6.69
N ILE A 192 -18.76 -6.46 -7.39
CA ILE A 192 -19.75 -7.52 -7.18
C ILE A 192 -19.01 -8.70 -6.55
N ARG A 193 -19.38 -9.04 -5.31
CA ARG A 193 -18.77 -10.14 -4.56
C ARG A 193 -19.78 -11.25 -4.35
N PRO A 194 -19.45 -12.52 -4.62
CA PRO A 194 -20.25 -13.62 -4.14
C PRO A 194 -20.28 -13.60 -2.61
N SER A 195 -21.44 -13.86 -2.03
CA SER A 195 -21.68 -13.83 -0.59
C SER A 195 -22.50 -15.05 -0.21
N GLU A 196 -22.02 -15.81 0.78
CA GLU A 196 -22.68 -17.04 1.22
C GLU A 196 -24.10 -16.81 1.77
N THR A 197 -24.34 -15.63 2.35
CA THR A 197 -25.62 -15.29 2.98
C THR A 197 -26.60 -14.56 2.07
N ALA A 198 -26.11 -13.74 1.13
CA ALA A 198 -26.92 -12.87 0.28
C ALA A 198 -26.88 -13.23 -1.21
N GLY A 199 -26.17 -14.29 -1.59
CA GLY A 199 -25.89 -14.63 -2.98
C GLY A 199 -24.80 -13.74 -3.56
N ASN A 200 -25.11 -12.47 -3.83
CA ASN A 200 -24.16 -11.46 -4.32
C ASN A 200 -24.31 -10.13 -3.57
N THR A 201 -23.19 -9.58 -3.09
CA THR A 201 -23.12 -8.26 -2.45
C THR A 201 -22.44 -7.25 -3.38
N THR A 202 -23.07 -6.09 -3.56
CA THR A 202 -22.52 -5.00 -4.38
C THR A 202 -21.97 -3.87 -3.51
N ALA A 203 -20.73 -3.46 -3.78
CA ALA A 203 -20.09 -2.31 -3.17
C ALA A 203 -19.64 -1.29 -4.24
N TYR A 204 -19.47 -0.03 -3.85
CA TYR A 204 -19.02 1.03 -4.76
C TYR A 204 -17.81 1.75 -4.16
N LYS A 205 -16.77 1.98 -4.96
CA LYS A 205 -15.58 2.73 -4.55
C LYS A 205 -15.27 3.87 -5.52
N LEU A 206 -14.91 5.03 -4.98
CA LEU A 206 -14.45 6.19 -5.74
C LEU A 206 -12.93 6.11 -5.96
N TYR A 207 -12.49 6.23 -7.21
CA TYR A 207 -11.08 6.37 -7.53
C TYR A 207 -10.66 7.83 -7.32
N GLU A 208 -9.78 8.03 -6.35
CA GLU A 208 -9.23 9.33 -6.05
C GLU A 208 -7.71 9.24 -6.10
N THR A 209 -7.12 9.93 -7.06
CA THR A 209 -5.68 10.16 -7.03
C THR A 209 -5.41 11.05 -5.84
N PHE A 210 -4.79 10.50 -4.80
CA PHE A 210 -4.02 11.31 -3.88
C PHE A 210 -3.06 12.09 -4.75
N ASP A 211 -3.24 13.40 -4.79
CA ASP A 211 -2.38 14.25 -5.58
C ASP A 211 -0.97 13.96 -5.10
N GLN A 212 -0.14 13.35 -5.93
CA GLN A 212 1.26 13.18 -5.62
C GLN A 212 1.95 14.55 -5.60
N HIS A 213 1.31 15.63 -6.07
CA HIS A 213 1.69 16.95 -5.61
C HIS A 213 1.38 17.14 -4.14
N ILE A 214 0.28 16.70 -3.52
CA ILE A 214 0.17 16.81 -2.05
C ILE A 214 1.25 15.98 -1.34
N THR A 215 1.64 14.79 -1.81
CA THR A 215 2.69 14.00 -1.14
C THR A 215 4.13 14.44 -1.48
N ALA A 216 4.39 14.91 -2.70
CA ALA A 216 5.71 15.42 -3.13
C ALA A 216 5.88 16.91 -2.88
N VAL A 217 4.83 17.74 -2.83
CA VAL A 217 4.86 19.08 -2.20
C VAL A 217 5.16 18.92 -0.71
N PHE A 218 4.63 17.86 -0.07
CA PHE A 218 5.00 17.48 1.30
C PHE A 218 6.48 17.06 1.48
N HIS A 219 7.21 16.72 0.41
CA HIS A 219 8.62 16.29 0.50
C HIS A 219 9.62 17.19 -0.25
N LEU A 220 9.21 17.99 -1.24
CA LEU A 220 10.09 18.80 -2.10
C LEU A 220 9.78 20.31 -2.06
N GLN A 221 8.63 20.73 -1.53
CA GLN A 221 8.39 22.16 -1.26
C GLN A 221 8.99 22.63 0.08
N MET A 222 9.74 21.73 0.75
CA MET A 222 10.73 22.02 1.81
C MET A 222 12.04 22.62 1.28
N SER A 223 12.14 22.98 -0.01
CA SER A 223 13.37 23.59 -0.55
C SER A 223 13.18 24.83 -1.43
N SER A 224 11.96 25.29 -1.70
CA SER A 224 11.75 26.60 -2.34
C SER A 224 10.31 27.08 -2.17
N THR A 225 10.06 27.91 -1.16
CA THR A 225 8.95 28.86 -1.23
C THR A 225 9.49 30.27 -1.06
N ASN A 226 9.25 31.03 -2.12
CA ASN A 226 9.33 32.47 -2.22
C ASN A 226 9.01 33.17 -0.89
N GLN A 227 9.90 34.11 -0.57
CA GLN A 227 9.65 35.22 0.32
C GLN A 227 8.37 35.94 -0.10
N ASN A 228 7.28 35.70 0.61
CA ASN A 228 6.22 36.68 0.76
C ASN A 228 6.42 37.33 2.13
N ASN A 229 7.07 38.50 2.11
CA ASN A 229 7.27 39.38 3.25
C ASN A 229 5.92 40.00 3.69
N GLY A 230 5.06 39.18 4.27
CA GLY A 230 4.01 39.62 5.20
C GLY A 230 4.40 39.15 6.58
N ALA A 231 4.51 40.05 7.55
CA ALA A 231 4.86 39.70 8.93
C ALA A 231 3.95 38.57 9.45
N LYS A 232 4.53 37.44 9.85
CA LYS A 232 3.79 36.30 10.40
C LYS A 232 2.97 36.79 11.60
N LYS A 233 1.67 36.47 11.62
CA LYS A 233 0.80 36.79 12.75
C LYS A 233 1.33 36.09 14.00
N ILE A 234 1.56 36.85 15.07
CA ILE A 234 2.03 36.36 16.36
C ILE A 234 0.82 36.14 17.25
N ILE A 235 0.69 34.93 17.79
CA ILE A 235 -0.31 34.58 18.82
C ILE A 235 0.46 34.38 20.12
N GLY A 236 0.22 35.25 21.10
CA GLY A 236 0.84 35.13 22.43
C GLY A 236 0.29 33.95 23.24
N LEU A 237 1.01 33.56 24.29
CA LEU A 237 0.65 32.45 25.17
C LEU A 237 -0.76 32.63 25.77
N GLU A 238 -1.09 33.82 26.26
CA GLU A 238 -2.40 34.10 26.87
C GLU A 238 -3.57 33.95 25.89
N GLU A 239 -3.41 34.42 24.64
CA GLU A 239 -4.44 34.26 23.60
C GLU A 239 -4.61 32.78 23.23
N TRP A 240 -3.50 32.04 23.17
CA TRP A 240 -3.50 30.62 22.88
C TRP A 240 -4.20 29.80 23.97
N GLU A 241 -3.85 30.04 25.24
CA GLU A 241 -4.48 29.40 26.38
C GLU A 241 -5.96 29.72 26.47
N ARG A 242 -6.38 30.96 26.19
CA ARG A 242 -7.80 31.32 26.13
C ARG A 242 -8.55 30.50 25.08
N LYS A 243 -8.01 30.40 23.87
CA LYS A 243 -8.62 29.59 22.79
C LYS A 243 -8.64 28.10 23.13
N LEU A 244 -7.60 27.61 23.81
CA LEU A 244 -7.53 26.21 24.24
C LEU A 244 -8.57 25.91 25.33
N ALA A 245 -8.79 26.85 26.25
CA ALA A 245 -9.84 26.76 27.27
C ALA A 245 -11.27 26.84 26.71
N GLU A 246 -11.47 27.50 25.55
CA GLU A 246 -12.76 27.53 24.85
C GLU A 246 -13.14 26.17 24.25
N VAL A 247 -12.15 25.30 23.98
CA VAL A 247 -12.39 23.94 23.45
C VAL A 247 -12.89 23.02 24.56
N LYS A 248 -14.20 22.74 24.54
CA LYS A 248 -14.82 21.80 25.47
C LYS A 248 -14.61 20.36 25.02
N VAL A 249 -13.75 19.63 25.70
CA VAL A 249 -13.62 18.18 25.54
C VAL A 249 -14.39 17.49 26.65
N SER A 250 -15.30 16.58 26.31
CA SER A 250 -16.08 15.86 27.32
C SER A 250 -15.20 14.81 28.01
N LYS A 251 -15.35 14.67 29.34
CA LYS A 251 -14.68 13.59 30.10
C LYS A 251 -15.04 12.20 29.56
N GLN A 252 -16.25 12.03 29.04
CA GLN A 252 -16.68 10.77 28.43
C GLN A 252 -15.89 10.45 27.17
N ASP A 253 -15.61 11.43 26.31
CA ASP A 253 -14.85 11.21 25.08
C ASP A 253 -13.37 10.92 25.38
N LEU A 254 -12.79 11.61 26.37
CA LEU A 254 -11.46 11.29 26.91
C LEU A 254 -11.41 9.86 27.44
N ASN A 255 -12.40 9.45 28.22
CA ASN A 255 -12.46 8.11 28.76
C ASN A 255 -12.64 7.06 27.65
N LYS A 256 -13.44 7.32 26.61
CA LYS A 256 -13.56 6.43 25.45
C LYS A 256 -12.23 6.29 24.69
N LEU A 257 -11.47 7.37 24.56
CA LEU A 257 -10.17 7.37 23.91
C LEU A 257 -9.15 6.54 24.68
N ILE A 258 -9.10 6.69 26.01
CA ILE A 258 -8.24 5.90 26.89
C ILE A 258 -8.65 4.43 26.83
N MET A 259 -9.95 4.13 26.95
CA MET A 259 -10.47 2.77 26.86
C MET A 259 -10.11 2.12 25.51
N ASN A 260 -10.27 2.84 24.39
CA ASN A 260 -9.89 2.35 23.06
C ASN A 260 -8.39 1.98 23.00
N TYR A 261 -7.51 2.83 23.55
CA TYR A 261 -6.07 2.53 23.60
C TYR A 261 -5.78 1.29 24.45
N LEU A 262 -6.34 1.21 25.67
CA LEU A 262 -6.09 0.09 26.59
C LEU A 262 -6.56 -1.25 26.00
N VAL A 263 -7.71 -1.25 25.33
CA VAL A 263 -8.26 -2.45 24.70
C VAL A 263 -7.47 -2.85 23.46
N ILE A 264 -7.18 -1.90 22.55
CA ILE A 264 -6.46 -2.22 21.30
C ILE A 264 -5.04 -2.70 21.59
N GLU A 265 -4.33 -2.08 22.52
CA GLU A 265 -2.97 -2.49 22.89
C GLU A 265 -2.92 -3.73 23.79
N GLY A 266 -4.05 -4.22 24.32
CA GLY A 266 -4.09 -5.43 25.15
C GLY A 266 -3.72 -5.22 26.62
N TYR A 267 -3.96 -4.03 27.19
CA TYR A 267 -3.73 -3.74 28.61
C TYR A 267 -4.95 -4.12 29.47
N LYS A 268 -5.20 -5.42 29.66
CA LYS A 268 -6.37 -5.95 30.38
C LYS A 268 -6.57 -5.34 31.78
N ASP A 269 -5.58 -5.47 32.68
CA ASP A 269 -5.71 -5.01 34.07
C ASP A 269 -6.03 -3.52 34.18
N ALA A 270 -5.42 -2.72 33.31
CA ALA A 270 -5.68 -1.29 33.23
C ALA A 270 -7.08 -1.02 32.67
N ALA A 271 -7.51 -1.73 31.62
CA ALA A 271 -8.84 -1.61 31.04
C ALA A 271 -9.94 -1.99 32.04
N GLU A 272 -9.77 -3.05 32.83
CA GLU A 272 -10.74 -3.47 33.85
C GLU A 272 -10.87 -2.45 34.98
N LYS A 273 -9.74 -2.01 35.55
CA LYS A 273 -9.74 -0.98 36.59
C LYS A 273 -10.36 0.32 36.07
N PHE A 274 -9.97 0.72 34.87
CA PHE A 274 -10.49 1.93 34.22
C PHE A 274 -11.97 1.82 33.88
N SER A 275 -12.47 0.63 33.49
CA SER A 275 -13.89 0.38 33.26
C SER A 275 -14.73 0.58 34.51
N ARG A 276 -14.27 0.05 35.66
CA ARG A 276 -14.95 0.22 36.97
C ARG A 276 -15.02 1.69 37.39
N GLU A 277 -13.96 2.46 37.16
CA GLU A 277 -13.89 3.87 37.55
C GLU A 277 -14.64 4.80 36.59
N SER A 278 -14.59 4.52 35.28
CA SER A 278 -15.20 5.37 34.25
C SER A 278 -16.66 5.03 33.94
N GLY A 279 -17.13 3.84 34.34
CA GLY A 279 -18.44 3.30 33.99
C GLY A 279 -18.59 2.92 32.51
N LEU A 280 -17.50 2.95 31.73
CA LEU A 280 -17.50 2.54 30.33
C LEU A 280 -17.28 1.03 30.22
N GLN A 281 -18.10 0.37 29.40
CA GLN A 281 -17.90 -1.04 29.06
C GLN A 281 -16.86 -1.16 27.93
N PRO A 282 -15.88 -2.06 28.05
CA PRO A 282 -15.04 -2.40 26.90
C PRO A 282 -15.94 -3.02 25.83
N GLY A 283 -15.91 -2.47 24.61
CA GLY A 283 -16.70 -2.98 23.48
C GLY A 283 -16.22 -4.32 22.93
N ILE A 284 -15.22 -4.93 23.56
CA ILE A 284 -14.57 -6.20 23.20
C ILE A 284 -14.61 -7.10 24.44
N ASP A 285 -14.79 -8.40 24.21
CA ASP A 285 -14.78 -9.41 25.27
C ASP A 285 -13.43 -9.44 26.00
N LEU A 286 -13.46 -9.46 27.34
CA LEU A 286 -12.27 -9.43 28.19
C LEU A 286 -11.38 -10.67 27.96
N ALA A 287 -11.97 -11.81 27.56
CA ALA A 287 -11.24 -13.02 27.21
C ALA A 287 -10.33 -12.82 25.98
N SER A 288 -10.86 -12.20 24.91
CA SER A 288 -10.08 -11.86 23.70
C SER A 288 -8.92 -10.89 23.98
N ILE A 289 -9.06 -10.01 24.99
CA ILE A 289 -7.98 -9.12 25.42
C ILE A 289 -6.90 -9.91 26.17
N GLU A 290 -7.29 -10.90 26.96
CA GLU A 290 -6.36 -11.77 27.70
C GLU A 290 -5.49 -12.61 26.78
N ASP A 291 -6.07 -13.22 25.75
CA ASP A 291 -5.32 -14.00 24.76
C ASP A 291 -4.26 -13.15 24.06
N ARG A 292 -4.63 -11.93 23.63
CA ARG A 292 -3.69 -10.97 23.00
C ARG A 292 -2.62 -10.49 23.97
N MET A 293 -2.96 -10.31 25.25
CA MET A 293 -2.00 -9.96 26.29
C MET A 293 -0.96 -11.08 26.48
N ASN A 294 -1.41 -12.33 26.53
CA ASN A 294 -0.53 -13.49 26.71
C ASN A 294 0.43 -13.66 25.52
N ILE A 295 -0.08 -13.56 24.29
CA ILE A 295 0.72 -13.59 23.06
C ILE A 295 1.78 -12.47 23.07
N ARG A 296 1.39 -11.24 23.44
CA ARG A 296 2.33 -10.12 23.52
C ARG A 296 3.41 -10.36 24.58
N ASN A 297 3.03 -10.86 25.75
CA ASN A 297 3.97 -11.14 26.84
C ASN A 297 4.98 -12.23 26.42
N ALA A 298 4.54 -13.26 25.70
CA ALA A 298 5.41 -14.29 25.14
C ALA A 298 6.49 -13.66 24.24
N ILE A 299 6.09 -12.81 23.27
CA ILE A 299 7.05 -12.08 22.41
C ILE A 299 7.99 -11.18 23.21
N GLN A 300 7.47 -10.42 24.17
CA GLN A 300 8.29 -9.51 24.98
C GLN A 300 9.31 -10.25 25.84
N SER A 301 8.95 -11.44 26.33
CA SER A 301 9.82 -12.33 27.09
C SER A 301 10.87 -13.06 26.23
N GLY A 302 10.67 -13.10 24.91
CA GLY A 302 11.54 -13.80 23.96
C GLY A 302 11.08 -15.22 23.62
N ASP A 303 9.96 -15.67 24.18
CA ASP A 303 9.36 -16.97 23.85
C ASP A 303 8.47 -16.85 22.60
N ILE A 304 9.12 -16.85 21.43
CA ILE A 304 8.43 -16.69 20.15
C ILE A 304 7.68 -17.97 19.75
N GLU A 305 8.12 -19.13 20.24
CA GLU A 305 7.47 -20.41 19.98
C GLU A 305 6.09 -20.49 20.66
N ASP A 306 6.03 -20.15 21.96
CA ASP A 306 4.76 -20.04 22.70
C ASP A 306 3.84 -18.97 22.07
N ALA A 307 4.41 -17.87 21.58
CA ALA A 307 3.62 -16.86 20.87
C ALA A 307 2.98 -17.41 19.58
N ILE A 308 3.72 -18.18 18.78
CA ILE A 308 3.22 -18.78 17.53
C ILE A 308 2.16 -19.85 17.83
N GLU A 309 2.38 -20.70 18.83
CA GLU A 309 1.42 -21.74 19.25
C GLU A 309 0.09 -21.09 19.66
N ARG A 310 0.13 -20.09 20.53
CA ARG A 310 -1.06 -19.35 20.98
C ARG A 310 -1.81 -18.64 19.86
N VAL A 311 -1.09 -18.12 18.86
CA VAL A 311 -1.72 -17.49 17.69
C VAL A 311 -2.46 -18.52 16.86
N ASN A 312 -1.83 -19.67 16.60
CA ASN A 312 -2.46 -20.75 15.85
C ASN A 312 -3.66 -21.36 16.57
N ASP A 313 -3.60 -21.45 17.91
CA ASP A 313 -4.73 -21.87 18.75
C ASP A 313 -5.89 -20.86 18.68
N LEU A 314 -5.58 -19.56 18.57
CA LEU A 314 -6.56 -18.50 18.45
C LEU A 314 -7.21 -18.49 17.06
N ASP A 315 -6.39 -18.52 16.01
CA ASP A 315 -6.80 -18.59 14.61
C ASP A 315 -5.62 -19.06 13.73
N PRO A 316 -5.67 -20.29 13.18
CA PRO A 316 -4.58 -20.84 12.38
C PRO A 316 -4.38 -20.11 11.04
N GLU A 317 -5.38 -19.37 10.54
CA GLU A 317 -5.27 -18.67 9.25
C GLU A 317 -4.44 -17.37 9.35
N ILE A 318 -4.18 -16.84 10.55
CA ILE A 318 -3.48 -15.55 10.73
C ILE A 318 -2.07 -15.59 10.14
N LEU A 319 -1.33 -16.67 10.40
CA LEU A 319 0.05 -16.81 9.93
C LEU A 319 0.10 -17.26 8.46
N ASP A 320 -0.86 -18.08 8.03
CA ASP A 320 -0.97 -18.55 6.64
C ASP A 320 -1.31 -17.42 5.65
N THR A 321 -2.19 -16.50 6.06
CA THR A 321 -2.62 -15.36 5.23
C THR A 321 -1.62 -14.20 5.23
N ASN A 322 -0.60 -14.23 6.10
CA ASN A 322 0.39 -13.16 6.22
C ASN A 322 1.84 -13.71 6.26
N PRO A 323 2.41 -14.08 5.10
CA PRO A 323 3.78 -14.59 5.00
C PRO A 323 4.84 -13.64 5.55
N LYS A 324 4.61 -12.32 5.48
CA LYS A 324 5.53 -11.30 6.01
C LYS A 324 5.56 -11.31 7.53
N LEU A 325 4.41 -11.39 8.19
CA LEU A 325 4.34 -11.52 9.64
C LEU A 325 5.00 -12.80 10.13
N TYR A 326 4.73 -13.91 9.45
CA TYR A 326 5.38 -15.18 9.76
C TYR A 326 6.90 -15.07 9.65
N PHE A 327 7.41 -14.47 8.57
CA PHE A 327 8.84 -14.20 8.41
C PHE A 327 9.41 -13.36 9.56
N HIS A 328 8.77 -12.25 9.95
CA HIS A 328 9.25 -11.41 11.06
C HIS A 328 9.23 -12.14 12.41
N LEU A 329 8.26 -13.03 12.66
CA LEU A 329 8.26 -13.87 13.86
C LEU A 329 9.44 -14.85 13.85
N GLN A 330 9.69 -15.52 12.73
CA GLN A 330 10.85 -16.41 12.61
C GLN A 330 12.18 -15.65 12.67
N GLN A 331 12.25 -14.46 12.10
CA GLN A 331 13.40 -13.56 12.24
C GLN A 331 13.60 -13.14 13.71
N GLN A 332 12.52 -12.84 14.45
CA GLN A 332 12.61 -12.57 15.89
C GLN A 332 13.16 -13.78 16.64
N ARG A 333 12.71 -15.00 16.31
CA ARG A 333 13.24 -16.24 16.90
C ARG A 333 14.74 -16.41 16.61
N LEU A 334 15.19 -16.11 15.39
CA LEU A 334 16.62 -16.06 15.06
C LEU A 334 17.37 -15.04 15.93
N ILE A 335 16.82 -13.85 16.12
CA ILE A 335 17.40 -12.81 16.99
C ILE A 335 17.52 -13.33 18.44
N GLU A 336 16.55 -14.10 18.94
CA GLU A 336 16.63 -14.69 20.27
C GLU A 336 17.71 -15.79 20.37
N PHE A 337 17.89 -16.65 19.35
CA PHE A 337 19.03 -17.58 19.32
C PHE A 337 20.39 -16.86 19.37
N ILE A 338 20.51 -15.74 18.65
CA ILE A 338 21.73 -14.91 18.66
C ILE A 338 21.92 -14.28 20.03
N ARG A 339 20.85 -13.76 20.65
CA ARG A 339 20.87 -13.16 21.99
C ARG A 339 21.32 -14.14 23.07
N ASP A 340 20.89 -15.40 22.96
CA ASP A 340 21.23 -16.48 23.90
C ASP A 340 22.62 -17.08 23.64
N GLY A 341 23.35 -16.61 22.62
CA GLY A 341 24.67 -17.13 22.25
C GLY A 341 24.63 -18.50 21.57
N ARG A 342 23.45 -18.97 21.15
CA ARG A 342 23.24 -20.26 20.46
C ARG A 342 23.51 -20.12 18.97
N VAL A 343 24.76 -19.75 18.62
CA VAL A 343 25.16 -19.42 17.24
C VAL A 343 24.99 -20.60 16.28
N GLY A 344 25.29 -21.82 16.72
CA GLY A 344 25.13 -23.01 15.87
C GLY A 344 23.69 -23.22 15.44
N GLU A 345 22.76 -23.16 16.39
CA GLU A 345 21.33 -23.30 16.15
C GLU A 345 20.76 -22.13 15.35
N ALA A 346 21.27 -20.92 15.56
CA ALA A 346 20.91 -19.75 14.77
C ALA A 346 21.25 -19.94 13.27
N ILE A 347 22.42 -20.49 12.96
CA ILE A 347 22.85 -20.73 11.57
C ILE A 347 22.01 -21.83 10.92
N GLU A 348 21.81 -22.94 11.62
CA GLU A 348 20.98 -24.07 11.15
C GLU A 348 19.55 -23.59 10.88
N PHE A 349 18.95 -22.90 11.84
CA PHE A 349 17.60 -22.34 11.70
C PHE A 349 17.48 -21.34 10.54
N ALA A 350 18.47 -20.45 10.38
CA ALA A 350 18.49 -19.50 9.27
C ALA A 350 18.55 -20.21 7.90
N GLN A 351 19.29 -21.32 7.79
CA GLN A 351 19.43 -22.08 6.55
C GLN A 351 18.19 -22.92 6.22
N GLU A 352 17.59 -23.56 7.21
CA GLU A 352 16.46 -24.47 6.99
C GLU A 352 15.14 -23.72 6.79
N GLU A 353 14.89 -22.67 7.59
CA GLU A 353 13.58 -22.01 7.63
C GLU A 353 13.54 -20.66 6.92
N LEU A 354 14.58 -19.82 7.06
CA LEU A 354 14.55 -18.45 6.56
C LEU A 354 15.13 -18.30 5.14
N ALA A 355 16.19 -19.04 4.80
CA ALA A 355 16.86 -18.92 3.50
C ALA A 355 15.94 -19.26 2.30
N PRO A 356 15.14 -20.36 2.31
CA PRO A 356 14.23 -20.64 1.21
C PRO A 356 13.20 -19.53 0.98
N ARG A 357 12.75 -18.88 2.06
CA ARG A 357 11.78 -17.76 2.01
C ARG A 357 12.42 -16.46 1.55
N GLY A 358 13.71 -16.27 1.83
CA GLY A 358 14.52 -15.16 1.31
C GLY A 358 14.77 -15.24 -0.19
N GLU A 359 14.91 -16.45 -0.76
CA GLU A 359 15.06 -16.64 -2.21
C GLU A 359 13.81 -16.23 -3.00
N GLU A 360 12.63 -16.43 -2.42
CA GLU A 360 11.35 -16.06 -3.03
C GLU A 360 11.04 -14.55 -2.94
N ASN A 361 11.59 -13.85 -1.94
CA ASN A 361 11.35 -12.43 -1.71
C ASN A 361 12.64 -11.65 -1.38
N PRO A 362 13.11 -10.77 -2.30
CA PRO A 362 14.31 -9.97 -2.09
C PRO A 362 14.31 -9.09 -0.82
N GLU A 363 13.14 -8.63 -0.35
CA GLU A 363 13.05 -7.84 0.89
C GLU A 363 13.42 -8.69 2.12
N PHE A 364 12.98 -9.96 2.15
CA PHE A 364 13.27 -10.88 3.26
C PHE A 364 14.74 -11.26 3.28
N LEU A 365 15.37 -11.36 2.11
CA LEU A 365 16.81 -11.61 2.01
C LEU A 365 17.63 -10.47 2.62
N GLU A 366 17.29 -9.21 2.32
CA GLU A 366 17.97 -8.04 2.89
C GLU A 366 17.84 -8.01 4.43
N GLU A 367 16.65 -8.30 4.95
CA GLU A 367 16.40 -8.37 6.39
C GLU A 367 17.12 -9.55 7.08
N LEU A 368 17.19 -10.69 6.41
CA LEU A 368 17.93 -11.87 6.87
C LEU A 368 19.44 -11.59 6.90
N GLU A 369 20.01 -11.03 5.83
CA GLU A 369 21.43 -10.66 5.76
C GLU A 369 21.81 -9.69 6.89
N ARG A 370 20.96 -8.69 7.16
CA ARG A 370 21.14 -7.76 8.27
C ARG A 370 21.13 -8.47 9.62
N THR A 371 20.24 -9.44 9.81
CA THR A 371 20.16 -10.19 11.07
C THR A 371 21.39 -11.08 11.24
N MET A 372 21.82 -11.76 10.16
CA MET A 372 23.01 -12.61 10.13
C MET A 372 24.31 -11.81 10.33
N ALA A 373 24.34 -10.53 9.97
CA ALA A 373 25.47 -9.65 10.24
C ALA A 373 25.79 -9.52 11.75
N LEU A 374 24.83 -9.78 12.65
CA LEU A 374 25.09 -9.84 14.10
C LEU A 374 26.10 -10.93 14.46
N LEU A 375 26.11 -12.05 13.72
CA LEU A 375 27.03 -13.17 13.95
C LEU A 375 28.49 -12.86 13.56
N ALA A 376 28.71 -11.81 12.76
CA ALA A 376 30.05 -11.40 12.33
C ALA A 376 30.84 -10.64 13.42
N PHE A 377 30.19 -10.27 14.53
CA PHE A 377 30.80 -9.53 15.63
C PHE A 377 30.84 -10.38 16.89
N GLU A 378 31.99 -10.41 17.57
CA GLU A 378 32.14 -11.08 18.87
C GLU A 378 31.29 -10.40 19.96
N ASP A 379 31.12 -9.08 19.87
CA ASP A 379 30.20 -8.29 20.69
C ASP A 379 29.08 -7.74 19.80
N THR A 380 27.89 -8.29 19.98
CA THR A 380 26.70 -7.93 19.21
C THR A 380 26.23 -6.50 19.45
N SER A 381 26.60 -5.88 20.58
CA SER A 381 26.25 -4.50 20.92
C SER A 381 27.04 -3.46 20.11
N VAL A 382 28.20 -3.85 19.59
CA VAL A 382 29.06 -3.00 18.74
C VAL A 382 28.66 -3.08 17.27
N SER A 383 27.78 -4.02 16.92
CA SER A 383 27.30 -4.19 15.57
C SER A 383 26.53 -2.96 15.08
N PRO A 384 26.70 -2.52 13.82
CA PRO A 384 25.87 -1.48 13.20
C PRO A 384 24.37 -1.78 13.23
N VAL A 385 24.01 -3.05 13.42
CA VAL A 385 22.63 -3.56 13.52
C VAL A 385 22.26 -4.02 14.94
N GLY A 386 23.03 -3.63 15.96
CA GLY A 386 22.80 -4.00 17.36
C GLY A 386 21.41 -3.62 17.89
N TYR A 387 20.77 -2.60 17.32
CA TYR A 387 19.39 -2.20 17.65
C TYR A 387 18.35 -3.32 17.42
N LEU A 388 18.67 -4.35 16.62
CA LEU A 388 17.80 -5.52 16.45
C LEU A 388 17.66 -6.34 17.74
N LEU A 389 18.64 -6.25 18.66
CA LEU A 389 18.59 -6.90 19.96
C LEU A 389 17.83 -6.07 21.00
N ASP A 390 17.48 -4.82 20.70
CA ASP A 390 16.77 -3.96 21.64
C ASP A 390 15.34 -4.45 21.88
N HIS A 391 14.81 -4.12 23.06
CA HIS A 391 13.41 -4.38 23.39
C HIS A 391 12.44 -3.73 22.38
N ALA A 392 12.87 -2.64 21.72
CA ALA A 392 12.11 -1.99 20.66
C ALA A 392 11.78 -2.92 19.49
N GLN A 393 12.67 -3.86 19.15
CA GLN A 393 12.44 -4.83 18.08
C GLN A 393 11.37 -5.85 18.48
N ARG A 394 11.43 -6.40 19.70
CA ARG A 394 10.35 -7.26 20.23
C ARG A 394 9.00 -6.54 20.26
N GLN A 395 9.01 -5.27 20.68
CA GLN A 395 7.80 -4.45 20.70
C GLN A 395 7.21 -4.26 19.29
N LYS A 396 8.06 -4.03 18.28
CA LYS A 396 7.64 -3.93 16.88
C LYS A 396 6.95 -5.22 16.42
N THR A 397 7.60 -6.37 16.61
CA THR A 397 7.05 -7.69 16.23
C THR A 397 5.73 -7.98 16.95
N ALA A 398 5.65 -7.67 18.25
CA ALA A 398 4.42 -7.84 19.03
C ALA A 398 3.28 -6.94 18.54
N SER A 399 3.57 -5.69 18.19
CA SER A 399 2.59 -4.75 17.65
C SER A 399 2.08 -5.19 16.25
N GLU A 400 2.97 -5.70 15.40
CA GLU A 400 2.59 -6.25 14.09
C GLU A 400 1.67 -7.47 14.23
N LEU A 401 1.99 -8.39 15.13
CA LEU A 401 1.16 -9.55 15.42
C LEU A 401 -0.21 -9.15 16.01
N ASN A 402 -0.22 -8.24 17.00
CA ASN A 402 -1.48 -7.75 17.58
C ASN A 402 -2.38 -7.10 16.53
N ALA A 403 -1.81 -6.31 15.59
CA ALA A 403 -2.56 -5.72 14.50
C ALA A 403 -3.16 -6.78 13.54
N ALA A 404 -2.43 -7.88 13.30
CA ALA A 404 -2.92 -8.98 12.49
C ALA A 404 -4.07 -9.72 13.18
N ILE A 405 -3.95 -10.02 14.47
CA ILE A 405 -5.02 -10.65 15.27
C ILE A 405 -6.27 -9.77 15.27
N LEU A 406 -6.14 -8.46 15.50
CA LEU A 406 -7.26 -7.53 15.45
C LEU A 406 -7.91 -7.48 14.06
N THR A 407 -7.11 -7.56 13.00
CA THR A 407 -7.62 -7.57 11.62
C THR A 407 -8.41 -8.84 11.32
N ALA A 408 -7.91 -10.01 11.73
CA ALA A 408 -8.59 -11.30 11.59
C ALA A 408 -9.93 -11.33 12.35
N GLN A 409 -9.97 -10.73 13.55
CA GLN A 409 -11.19 -10.58 14.35
C GLN A 409 -12.12 -9.46 13.87
N CYS A 410 -11.84 -8.82 12.72
CA CYS A 410 -12.58 -7.67 12.18
C CYS A 410 -12.69 -6.47 13.15
N GLN A 411 -11.67 -6.26 13.98
CA GLN A 411 -11.60 -5.18 14.98
C GLN A 411 -10.73 -4.00 14.48
N GLU A 412 -10.87 -2.83 15.15
CA GLU A 412 -9.98 -1.68 14.91
C GLU A 412 -8.54 -2.03 15.30
N LYS A 413 -7.62 -2.05 14.33
CA LYS A 413 -6.20 -2.39 14.56
C LYS A 413 -5.36 -1.26 15.17
N ASP A 414 -5.74 -0.01 14.92
CA ASP A 414 -4.95 1.17 15.28
C ASP A 414 -5.62 1.96 16.41
N PRO A 415 -4.92 2.24 17.52
CA PRO A 415 -5.48 3.07 18.57
C PRO A 415 -5.66 4.52 18.12
N LYS A 416 -6.76 5.14 18.56
CA LYS A 416 -7.11 6.52 18.18
C LYS A 416 -6.15 7.55 18.78
N LEU A 417 -5.58 7.28 19.97
CA LEU A 417 -4.73 8.23 20.68
C LEU A 417 -3.42 8.55 19.93
N PRO A 418 -2.58 7.58 19.49
CA PRO A 418 -1.42 7.87 18.65
C PRO A 418 -1.76 8.60 17.35
N SER A 419 -2.91 8.30 16.74
CA SER A 419 -3.38 9.00 15.54
C SER A 419 -3.68 10.48 15.81
N LEU A 420 -4.30 10.80 16.95
CA LEU A 420 -4.51 12.18 17.39
C LEU A 420 -3.20 12.91 17.69
N LEU A 421 -2.22 12.24 18.31
CA LEU A 421 -0.89 12.81 18.56
C LEU A 421 -0.14 13.10 17.26
N LYS A 422 -0.17 12.19 16.29
CA LYS A 422 0.39 12.41 14.94
C LYS A 422 -0.29 13.61 14.26
N MET A 423 -1.61 13.72 14.38
CA MET A 423 -2.39 14.83 13.84
C MET A 423 -2.07 16.16 14.54
N LEU A 424 -1.81 16.16 15.85
CA LEU A 424 -1.34 17.33 16.61
C LEU A 424 0.01 17.81 16.07
N VAL A 425 1.00 16.92 15.99
CA VAL A 425 2.34 17.26 15.46
C VAL A 425 2.23 17.82 14.04
N TRP A 426 1.43 17.17 13.20
CA TRP A 426 1.14 17.63 11.85
C TRP A 426 0.49 19.03 11.84
N ALA A 427 -0.53 19.27 12.67
CA ALA A 427 -1.21 20.55 12.75
C ALA A 427 -0.29 21.68 13.22
N GLN A 428 0.60 21.42 14.18
CA GLN A 428 1.61 22.39 14.61
C GLN A 428 2.57 22.77 13.48
N ASN A 429 3.05 21.78 12.71
CA ASN A 429 3.92 22.03 11.56
C ASN A 429 3.22 22.88 10.48
N GLN A 430 1.95 22.61 10.21
CA GLN A 430 1.16 23.40 9.25
C GLN A 430 0.88 24.83 9.73
N LEU A 431 0.75 25.02 11.04
CA LEU A 431 0.48 26.34 11.64
C LEU A 431 1.73 27.22 11.71
N GLU A 432 2.92 26.61 11.79
CA GLU A 432 4.23 27.28 11.85
C GLU A 432 4.59 28.02 10.55
N GLU A 433 4.13 27.51 9.41
CA GLU A 433 4.31 28.17 8.11
C GLU A 433 3.63 29.55 8.07
N LYS A 434 2.51 29.71 8.80
CA LYS A 434 1.62 30.87 8.68
C LYS A 434 1.66 31.81 9.90
N THR A 435 1.99 31.30 11.08
CA THR A 435 1.89 32.04 12.33
C THR A 435 3.00 31.65 13.31
N LEU A 436 3.37 32.59 14.19
CA LEU A 436 4.18 32.29 15.37
C LEU A 436 3.22 32.05 16.54
N PHE A 437 3.27 30.86 17.13
CA PHE A 437 2.36 30.44 18.19
C PHE A 437 3.10 29.52 19.20
N PRO A 438 2.56 29.33 20.42
CA PRO A 438 3.17 28.42 21.38
C PRO A 438 3.04 26.95 20.96
N LYS A 439 4.13 26.18 21.05
CA LYS A 439 4.18 24.79 20.56
C LYS A 439 4.43 23.79 21.67
N ILE A 440 3.83 22.62 21.53
CA ILE A 440 4.14 21.44 22.32
C ILE A 440 5.29 20.70 21.65
N ARG A 441 6.47 20.69 22.28
CA ARG A 441 7.61 19.86 21.83
C ARG A 441 7.65 18.51 22.51
N ASN A 442 7.35 18.49 23.80
CA ASN A 442 7.30 17.27 24.58
C ASN A 442 5.83 16.84 24.73
N LEU A 443 5.45 15.80 24.00
CA LEU A 443 4.09 15.26 24.03
C LEU A 443 3.71 14.64 25.39
N VAL A 444 4.71 14.30 26.23
CA VAL A 444 4.50 13.69 27.55
C VAL A 444 4.16 14.76 28.58
N THR A 445 4.88 15.87 28.60
CA THR A 445 4.63 16.97 29.56
C THR A 445 3.56 17.94 29.07
N ALA A 446 3.29 17.96 27.76
CA ALA A 446 2.38 18.88 27.08
C ALA A 446 2.72 20.37 27.33
N GLU A 447 3.96 20.67 27.71
CA GLU A 447 4.41 22.03 27.98
C GLU A 447 4.45 22.87 26.70
N LEU A 448 3.90 24.09 26.79
CA LEU A 448 3.89 25.06 25.71
C LEU A 448 5.18 25.89 25.74
N GLU A 449 5.97 25.81 24.68
CA GLU A 449 7.11 26.70 24.48
C GLU A 449 6.62 28.00 23.83
N ALA A 450 7.08 29.14 24.35
CA ALA A 450 6.71 30.45 23.83
C ALA A 450 7.14 30.64 22.36
N PRO A 451 6.38 31.40 21.55
CA PRO A 451 6.77 31.72 20.19
C PRO A 451 8.03 32.58 20.16
N ALA A 452 9.19 31.97 19.96
CA ALA A 452 10.44 32.68 19.73
C ALA A 452 10.51 33.18 18.27
N PRO A 453 10.87 34.45 18.02
CA PRO A 453 11.23 34.86 16.67
C PRO A 453 12.49 34.09 16.27
N SER A 454 12.44 33.44 15.11
CA SER A 454 13.62 32.82 14.49
C SER A 454 14.67 33.91 14.30
N GLY A 455 15.79 33.79 15.03
CA GLY A 455 16.97 34.65 14.90
C GLY A 455 17.68 34.49 13.57
#